data_AF-A0A947CQT6-F1
#
_entry.id   AF-A0A947CQT6-F1
#
_cell.length_a   1.000
_cell.length_b   1.000
_cell.length_c   1.000
_cell.angle_alpha   90.00
_cell.angle_beta   90.00
_cell.angle_gamma   90.00
#
_symmetry.space_group_name_H-M   'P 1'
#
loop_
_entity.id
_entity.type
_entity.pdbx_description
1 polymer ?
#
loop_
_entity_poly.entity_id
_entity_poly.type
_entity_poly.pdbx_seq_one_letter_code
_entity_poly.pdbx_strand_id
1 'polypeptide(L)'
;MRTRKQSGFTIIELLVVVAIIAVLASVAVFMFSKTTNEAQVKSEVPAMITEFKLKQERYYVENNSYVSGAEGTMFPATPAGTDQANSIASPPTEWTDLRLDPGKAALWCSYVTVAGPAGNGSNIGTIANSFGLTAAPTTDWFYVIAECDTDGKGAPNARYFATHDSNEIFEQNVGR
;
A
#
# COMPACT_ATOMS: atom_id res chain seq x y z
N MET A 1 -45.22 -0.66 53.78
CA MET A 1 -44.08 -0.43 52.87
C MET A 1 -43.69 -1.78 52.26
N ARG A 2 -44.06 -2.08 51.01
CA ARG A 2 -43.74 -3.37 50.37
C ARG A 2 -42.26 -3.37 49.96
N THR A 3 -41.42 -4.11 50.68
CA THR A 3 -40.03 -4.36 50.31
C THR A 3 -40.00 -5.30 49.10
N ARG A 4 -39.56 -4.80 47.94
CA ARG A 4 -39.29 -5.67 46.79
C ARG A 4 -38.12 -6.58 47.17
N LYS A 5 -38.30 -7.90 47.09
CA LYS A 5 -37.19 -8.86 47.17
C LYS A 5 -36.24 -8.57 46.00
N GLN A 6 -35.05 -8.07 46.28
CA GLN A 6 -33.96 -8.10 45.30
C GLN A 6 -33.55 -9.56 45.12
N SER A 7 -33.84 -10.15 43.96
CA SER A 7 -33.24 -11.41 43.55
C SER A 7 -31.78 -11.13 43.20
N GLY A 8 -30.85 -11.67 43.99
CA GLY A 8 -29.43 -11.65 43.65
C GLY A 8 -29.12 -12.63 42.52
N PHE A 9 -28.18 -12.26 41.66
CA PHE A 9 -27.62 -13.15 40.63
C PHE A 9 -26.98 -14.38 41.27
N THR A 10 -27.17 -15.53 40.65
CA THR A 10 -26.54 -16.77 41.11
C THR A 10 -25.08 -16.84 40.63
N ILE A 11 -24.19 -17.45 41.43
CA ILE A 11 -22.79 -17.65 41.03
C ILE A 11 -22.69 -18.50 39.74
N ILE A 12 -23.64 -19.42 39.55
CA ILE A 12 -23.69 -20.26 38.35
C ILE A 12 -24.07 -19.48 37.09
N GLU A 13 -24.95 -18.47 37.19
CA GLU A 13 -25.24 -17.54 36.08
C GLU A 13 -23.98 -16.83 35.64
N LEU A 14 -23.21 -16.32 36.59
CA LEU A 14 -21.99 -15.58 36.29
C LEU A 14 -20.91 -16.49 35.67
N LEU A 15 -20.83 -17.75 36.12
CA LEU A 15 -19.88 -18.73 35.59
C LEU A 15 -20.18 -19.08 34.12
N VAL A 16 -21.45 -19.29 33.76
CA VAL A 16 -21.85 -19.58 32.37
C VAL A 16 -21.59 -18.38 31.47
N VAL A 17 -21.86 -17.16 31.93
CA VAL A 17 -21.60 -15.94 31.14
C VAL A 17 -20.11 -15.77 30.83
N VAL A 18 -19.24 -15.95 31.82
CA VAL A 18 -17.78 -15.85 31.61
C VAL A 18 -17.27 -16.96 30.69
N ALA A 19 -17.82 -18.18 30.81
CA ALA A 19 -17.48 -19.29 29.91
C ALA A 19 -17.85 -18.99 28.44
N ILE A 20 -19.03 -18.40 28.20
CA ILE A 20 -19.45 -18.00 26.86
C ILE A 20 -18.56 -16.87 26.32
N ILE A 21 -18.24 -15.86 27.14
CA ILE A 21 -17.34 -14.76 26.73
C ILE A 21 -15.94 -15.29 26.39
N ALA A 22 -15.41 -16.26 27.14
CA ALA A 22 -14.10 -16.86 26.87
C ALA A 22 -14.05 -17.59 25.52
N VAL A 23 -15.12 -18.29 25.15
CA VAL A 23 -15.23 -18.97 23.84
C VAL A 23 -15.42 -17.97 22.70
N LEU A 24 -16.21 -16.91 22.90
CA LEU A 24 -16.40 -15.88 21.88
C LEU A 24 -15.13 -15.05 21.66
N ALA A 25 -14.41 -14.74 22.74
CA ALA A 25 -13.17 -13.96 22.69
C ALA A 25 -12.07 -14.69 21.93
N SER A 26 -11.98 -16.02 22.03
CA SER A 26 -10.96 -16.81 21.32
C SER A 26 -11.13 -16.79 19.80
N VAL A 27 -12.36 -16.69 19.29
CA VAL A 27 -12.65 -16.62 17.84
C VAL A 27 -12.51 -15.19 17.30
N ALA A 28 -12.80 -14.16 18.11
CA ALA A 28 -12.82 -12.78 17.68
C ALA A 28 -11.44 -12.23 17.26
N VAL A 29 -10.34 -12.72 17.83
CA VAL A 29 -8.98 -12.18 17.59
C VAL A 29 -8.54 -12.32 16.13
N PHE A 30 -8.92 -13.42 15.45
CA PHE A 30 -8.42 -13.69 14.09
C PHE A 30 -9.03 -12.81 12.99
N MET A 31 -10.14 -12.11 13.25
CA MET A 31 -10.86 -11.36 12.21
C MET A 31 -10.43 -9.88 12.09
N PHE A 32 -9.76 -9.30 13.09
CA PHE A 32 -9.50 -7.86 13.13
C PHE A 32 -8.24 -7.42 12.35
N SER A 33 -7.20 -8.26 12.24
CA SER A 33 -5.92 -7.87 11.64
C SER A 33 -5.98 -7.66 10.12
N LYS A 34 -6.82 -8.42 9.40
CA LYS A 34 -6.91 -8.31 7.93
C LYS A 34 -7.56 -6.99 7.46
N THR A 35 -8.62 -6.56 8.15
CA THR A 35 -9.41 -5.37 7.75
C THR A 35 -8.62 -4.06 7.91
N THR A 36 -7.72 -3.98 8.90
CA THR A 36 -6.94 -2.77 9.16
C THR A 36 -5.83 -2.53 8.13
N ASN A 37 -5.23 -3.59 7.59
CA ASN A 37 -4.12 -3.47 6.63
C ASN A 37 -4.66 -3.04 5.26
N GLU A 38 -5.74 -3.66 4.79
CA GLU A 38 -6.42 -3.26 3.55
C GLU A 38 -6.88 -1.78 3.60
N ALA A 39 -7.41 -1.33 4.74
CA ALA A 39 -7.83 0.06 4.91
C ALA A 39 -6.64 1.04 4.83
N GLN A 40 -5.50 0.68 5.43
CA GLN A 40 -4.30 1.49 5.38
C GLN A 40 -3.73 1.59 3.95
N VAL A 41 -3.60 0.45 3.26
CA VAL A 41 -3.15 0.37 1.87
C VAL A 41 -4.02 1.23 0.95
N LYS A 42 -5.35 1.09 1.04
CA LYS A 42 -6.30 1.87 0.22
C LYS A 42 -6.22 3.38 0.45
N SER A 43 -5.83 3.81 1.65
CA SER A 43 -5.61 5.23 1.96
C SER A 43 -4.24 5.75 1.52
N GLU A 44 -3.22 4.89 1.52
CA GLU A 44 -1.83 5.26 1.26
C GLU A 44 -1.52 5.36 -0.23
N VAL A 45 -1.92 4.34 -1.00
CA VAL A 45 -1.55 4.23 -2.43
C VAL A 45 -1.95 5.45 -3.25
N PRO A 46 -3.20 5.97 -3.17
CA PRO A 46 -3.59 7.14 -3.95
C PRO A 46 -2.80 8.40 -3.57
N ALA A 47 -2.51 8.57 -2.27
CA ALA A 47 -1.75 9.71 -1.78
C ALA A 47 -0.30 9.66 -2.29
N MET A 48 0.33 8.49 -2.20
CA MET A 48 1.71 8.28 -2.67
C MET A 48 1.84 8.45 -4.18
N ILE A 49 0.96 7.83 -4.97
CA ILE A 49 0.99 7.94 -6.43
C ILE A 49 0.78 9.40 -6.86
N THR A 50 -0.10 10.14 -6.20
CA THR A 50 -0.31 11.57 -6.48
C THR A 50 0.94 12.39 -6.20
N GLU A 51 1.63 12.10 -5.09
CA GLU A 51 2.89 12.76 -4.75
C GLU A 51 3.99 12.45 -5.77
N PHE A 52 4.12 11.18 -6.21
CA PHE A 52 5.03 10.82 -7.31
C PHE A 52 4.75 11.61 -8.58
N LYS A 53 3.49 11.66 -9.01
CA LYS A 53 3.09 12.41 -10.21
C LYS A 53 3.46 13.88 -10.08
N LEU A 54 3.10 14.51 -8.96
CA LEU A 54 3.37 15.92 -8.72
C LEU A 54 4.88 16.22 -8.75
N LYS A 55 5.70 15.39 -8.09
CA LYS A 55 7.15 15.59 -8.07
C LYS A 55 7.81 15.30 -9.40
N GLN A 56 7.34 14.30 -10.14
CA GLN A 56 7.83 13.99 -11.48
C GLN A 56 7.59 15.16 -12.42
N GLU A 57 6.39 15.76 -12.43
CA GLU A 57 6.11 16.92 -13.27
C GLU A 57 6.95 18.14 -12.88
N ARG A 58 7.13 18.38 -11.57
CA ARG A 58 8.02 19.46 -11.10
C ARG A 58 9.46 19.24 -11.55
N TYR A 59 9.97 18.02 -11.39
CA TYR A 59 11.32 17.68 -11.81
C TYR A 59 11.49 17.80 -13.33
N TYR A 60 10.48 17.42 -14.12
CA TYR A 60 10.49 17.60 -15.56
C TYR A 60 10.60 19.07 -15.98
N VAL A 61 9.90 19.98 -15.28
CA VAL A 61 10.02 21.42 -15.54
C VAL A 61 11.42 21.95 -15.23
N GLU A 62 12.10 21.40 -14.22
CA GLU A 62 13.45 21.84 -13.81
C GLU A 62 14.57 21.22 -14.67
N ASN A 63 14.42 19.95 -15.07
CA ASN A 63 15.49 19.13 -15.64
C ASN A 63 15.22 18.63 -17.06
N ASN A 64 14.02 18.87 -17.60
CA ASN A 64 13.58 18.44 -18.93
C ASN A 64 13.70 16.91 -19.15
N SER A 65 13.54 16.14 -18.07
CA SER A 65 13.53 14.68 -18.06
C SER A 65 12.85 14.20 -16.79
N TYR A 66 12.19 13.04 -16.82
CA TYR A 66 11.66 12.41 -15.61
C TYR A 66 12.72 11.56 -14.90
N VAL A 67 12.58 11.38 -13.59
CA VAL A 67 13.45 10.49 -12.81
C VAL A 67 12.98 9.05 -13.01
N SER A 68 13.93 8.14 -13.29
CA SER A 68 13.64 6.71 -13.42
C SER A 68 14.41 5.91 -12.39
N GLY A 69 13.71 5.04 -11.67
CA GLY A 69 14.28 3.85 -11.06
C GLY A 69 14.12 2.63 -11.97
N ALA A 70 14.15 1.45 -11.38
CA ALA A 70 13.88 0.18 -12.06
C ALA A 70 12.92 -0.67 -11.23
N GLU A 71 12.06 -1.47 -11.85
CA GLU A 71 11.05 -2.26 -11.10
C GLU A 71 11.66 -3.17 -10.02
N GLY A 72 12.92 -3.57 -10.15
CA GLY A 72 13.64 -4.35 -9.13
C GLY A 72 14.17 -3.54 -7.94
N THR A 73 14.04 -2.21 -7.94
CA THR A 73 14.55 -1.30 -6.90
C THR A 73 13.41 -0.64 -6.10
N MET A 74 12.27 -1.31 -5.98
CA MET A 74 11.14 -0.79 -5.19
C MET A 74 11.56 -0.48 -3.75
N PHE A 75 10.98 0.59 -3.21
CA PHE A 75 11.22 1.01 -1.85
C PHE A 75 9.89 1.22 -1.09
N PRO A 76 9.77 0.71 0.13
CA PRO A 76 10.65 -0.26 0.81
C PRO A 76 10.82 -1.56 0.00
N ALA A 77 11.90 -2.32 0.21
CA ALA A 77 12.21 -3.50 -0.62
C ALA A 77 11.15 -4.62 -0.51
N THR A 78 10.47 -4.71 0.63
CA THR A 78 9.38 -5.64 0.87
C THR A 78 8.21 -4.87 1.48
N PRO A 79 6.98 -5.02 0.98
CA PRO A 79 5.83 -4.35 1.56
C PRO A 79 5.53 -4.90 2.96
N ALA A 80 4.93 -4.08 3.80
CA ALA A 80 4.54 -4.48 5.15
C ALA A 80 3.22 -5.25 5.11
N GLY A 81 3.27 -6.53 5.45
CA GLY A 81 2.09 -7.40 5.51
C GLY A 81 1.46 -7.51 6.90
N THR A 82 2.22 -7.29 7.97
CA THR A 82 1.78 -7.57 9.36
C THR A 82 2.21 -6.45 10.30
N ASP A 83 1.25 -5.93 11.07
CA ASP A 83 1.31 -5.12 12.30
C ASP A 83 2.29 -3.92 12.40
N GLN A 84 3.20 -3.70 11.44
CA GLN A 84 4.14 -2.58 11.41
C GLN A 84 4.45 -2.16 9.97
N ALA A 85 4.24 -0.87 9.69
CA ALA A 85 4.67 -0.24 8.45
C ALA A 85 6.21 -0.09 8.41
N ASN A 86 6.77 -0.07 7.21
CA ASN A 86 8.20 0.07 6.98
C ASN A 86 8.66 1.53 7.10
N SER A 87 9.74 1.78 7.83
CA SER A 87 10.29 3.14 7.96
C SER A 87 10.90 3.66 6.64
N ILE A 88 10.85 4.97 6.44
CA ILE A 88 11.34 5.66 5.22
C ILE A 88 12.68 6.36 5.50
N ALA A 89 13.50 5.83 6.41
CA ALA A 89 14.69 6.53 6.93
C ALA A 89 15.86 6.62 5.93
N SER A 90 15.85 5.84 4.85
CA SER A 90 16.89 5.83 3.82
C SER A 90 16.27 5.53 2.46
N PRO A 91 15.53 6.51 1.90
CA PRO A 91 14.92 6.33 0.59
C PRO A 91 16.01 6.24 -0.49
N PRO A 92 15.70 5.60 -1.63
CA PRO A 92 16.66 5.45 -2.72
C PRO A 92 16.91 6.80 -3.42
N THR A 93 17.97 6.88 -4.22
CA THR A 93 18.42 8.15 -4.82
C THR A 93 17.34 8.83 -5.65
N GLU A 94 16.53 8.06 -6.37
CA GLU A 94 15.43 8.53 -7.19
C GLU A 94 14.40 9.31 -6.38
N TRP A 95 14.13 8.88 -5.14
CA TRP A 95 13.22 9.57 -4.24
C TRP A 95 13.81 10.85 -3.68
N THR A 96 15.13 10.85 -3.42
CA THR A 96 15.84 12.04 -2.98
C THR A 96 15.93 13.10 -4.08
N ASP A 97 16.11 12.69 -5.34
CA ASP A 97 16.12 13.57 -6.51
C ASP A 97 14.76 14.22 -6.72
N LEU A 98 13.68 13.44 -6.59
CA LEU A 98 12.31 13.93 -6.64
C LEU A 98 11.90 14.73 -5.40
N ARG A 99 12.72 14.73 -4.33
CA ARG A 99 12.39 15.32 -3.03
C ARG A 99 11.00 14.89 -2.57
N LEU A 100 10.72 13.59 -2.64
CA LEU A 100 9.43 13.01 -2.22
C LEU A 100 9.27 13.20 -0.71
N ASP A 101 8.11 13.73 -0.32
CA ASP A 101 7.70 13.78 1.08
C ASP A 101 6.32 13.12 1.21
N PRO A 102 6.26 11.85 1.61
CA PRO A 102 5.00 11.12 1.74
C PRO A 102 4.12 11.64 2.88
N GLY A 103 4.59 12.60 3.69
CA GLY A 103 3.84 13.14 4.83
C GLY A 103 3.62 12.13 5.96
N LYS A 104 4.28 10.97 5.88
CA LYS A 104 4.22 9.86 6.84
C LYS A 104 5.63 9.33 7.07
N ALA A 105 5.91 8.85 8.28
CA ALA A 105 7.22 8.30 8.63
C ALA A 105 7.41 6.83 8.20
N ALA A 106 6.33 6.16 7.79
CA ALA A 106 6.32 4.76 7.42
C ALA A 106 5.31 4.47 6.30
N LEU A 107 5.59 3.43 5.49
CA LEU A 107 4.78 2.99 4.35
C LEU A 107 4.39 1.51 4.47
N TRP A 108 3.18 1.20 4.02
CA TRP A 108 2.69 -0.17 3.93
C TRP A 108 3.06 -0.84 2.61
N CYS A 109 3.10 -0.07 1.53
CA CYS A 109 3.43 -0.58 0.21
C CYS A 109 4.84 -0.21 -0.23
N SER A 110 5.37 -1.00 -1.14
CA SER A 110 6.59 -0.76 -1.89
C SER A 110 6.27 0.04 -3.14
N TYR A 111 7.01 1.11 -3.42
CA TYR A 111 6.78 1.95 -4.59
C TYR A 111 8.03 2.06 -5.44
N VAL A 112 7.81 2.24 -6.74
CA VAL A 112 8.84 2.60 -7.70
C VAL A 112 8.24 3.46 -8.80
N THR A 113 9.04 4.41 -9.27
CA THR A 113 8.76 5.16 -10.49
C THR A 113 9.76 4.74 -11.56
N VAL A 114 9.28 4.51 -12.77
CA VAL A 114 10.11 4.19 -13.93
C VAL A 114 9.75 5.17 -15.03
N ALA A 115 10.76 5.67 -15.72
CA ALA A 115 10.58 6.66 -16.77
C ALA A 115 11.49 6.38 -17.97
N GLY A 116 11.12 7.00 -19.09
CA GLY A 116 11.90 6.94 -20.31
C GLY A 116 11.58 8.11 -21.23
N PRO A 117 12.50 8.44 -22.15
CA PRO A 117 12.22 9.42 -23.17
C PRO A 117 11.20 8.88 -24.19
N ALA A 118 10.58 9.81 -24.92
CA ALA A 118 9.69 9.52 -26.04
C ALA A 118 10.22 8.41 -26.96
N GLY A 119 9.39 7.39 -27.18
CA GLY A 119 9.67 6.28 -28.08
C GLY A 119 10.71 5.25 -27.58
N ASN A 120 11.30 5.45 -26.40
CA ASN A 120 12.25 4.50 -25.82
C ASN A 120 11.60 3.64 -24.73
N GLY A 121 11.36 2.36 -25.03
CA GLY A 121 10.73 1.40 -24.12
C GLY A 121 11.70 0.52 -23.34
N SER A 122 13.01 0.77 -23.40
CA SER A 122 14.03 -0.12 -22.81
C SER A 122 13.90 -0.29 -21.29
N ASN A 123 13.31 0.70 -20.62
CA ASN A 123 13.11 0.70 -19.17
C ASN A 123 11.77 0.06 -18.75
N ILE A 124 10.86 -0.24 -19.68
CA ILE A 124 9.56 -0.84 -19.37
C ILE A 124 9.79 -2.24 -18.83
N GLY A 125 9.42 -2.46 -17.57
CA GLY A 125 9.62 -3.73 -16.89
C GLY A 125 8.45 -4.71 -17.05
N THR A 126 8.65 -5.90 -16.49
CA THR A 126 7.68 -7.00 -16.59
C THR A 126 6.37 -6.73 -15.86
N ILE A 127 6.39 -5.92 -14.81
CA ILE A 127 5.18 -5.55 -14.06
C ILE A 127 4.36 -4.56 -14.90
N ALA A 128 4.98 -3.53 -15.48
CA ALA A 128 4.27 -2.64 -16.41
C ALA A 128 3.64 -3.39 -17.60
N ASN A 129 4.33 -4.43 -18.12
CA ASN A 129 3.77 -5.29 -19.16
C ASN A 129 2.48 -6.02 -18.72
N SER A 130 2.34 -6.39 -17.44
CA SER A 130 1.09 -7.02 -16.93
C SER A 130 -0.09 -6.06 -16.87
N PHE A 131 0.18 -4.75 -16.89
CA PHE A 131 -0.82 -3.68 -17.03
C PHE A 131 -1.01 -3.21 -18.49
N GLY A 132 -0.40 -3.89 -19.46
CA GLY A 132 -0.58 -3.63 -20.89
C GLY A 132 0.36 -2.58 -21.48
N LEU A 133 1.24 -1.96 -20.68
CA LEU A 133 2.28 -1.06 -21.18
C LEU A 133 3.41 -1.89 -21.78
N THR A 134 3.33 -2.18 -23.08
CA THR A 134 4.28 -3.04 -23.81
C THR A 134 5.14 -2.28 -24.83
N ALA A 135 4.85 -1.00 -25.04
CA ALA A 135 5.60 -0.12 -25.91
C ALA A 135 5.66 1.28 -25.30
N ALA A 136 6.74 2.00 -25.56
CA ALA A 136 6.89 3.37 -25.09
C ALA A 136 5.94 4.33 -25.81
N PRO A 137 5.30 5.24 -25.06
CA PRO A 137 4.60 6.39 -25.63
C PRO A 137 5.49 7.25 -26.53
N THR A 138 4.87 8.04 -27.41
CA THR A 138 5.57 9.00 -28.30
C THR A 138 6.00 10.29 -27.59
N THR A 139 5.62 10.46 -26.33
CA THR A 139 6.03 11.55 -25.45
C THR A 139 6.93 11.00 -24.35
N ASP A 140 7.70 11.87 -23.70
CA ASP A 140 8.41 11.48 -22.48
C ASP A 140 7.39 10.95 -21.48
N TRP A 141 7.74 9.84 -20.85
CA TRP A 141 6.78 9.06 -20.10
C TRP A 141 7.35 8.63 -18.76
N PHE A 142 6.46 8.49 -17.78
CA PHE A 142 6.74 7.77 -16.56
C PHE A 142 5.51 6.96 -16.13
N TYR A 143 5.77 5.96 -15.31
CA TYR A 143 4.74 5.22 -14.59
C TYR A 143 5.22 4.93 -13.17
N VAL A 144 4.25 4.72 -12.29
CA VAL A 144 4.46 4.41 -10.88
C VAL A 144 3.79 3.07 -10.60
N ILE A 145 4.51 2.19 -9.92
CA ILE A 145 4.00 0.92 -9.41
C ILE A 145 3.97 0.99 -7.89
N ALA A 146 2.92 0.46 -7.30
CA ALA A 146 2.90 0.09 -5.89
C ALA A 146 2.64 -1.42 -5.75
N GLU A 147 3.45 -2.09 -4.95
CA GLU A 147 3.24 -3.47 -4.52
C GLU A 147 2.89 -3.48 -3.03
N CYS A 148 1.79 -4.15 -2.67
CA CYS A 148 1.28 -4.18 -1.31
C CYS A 148 1.04 -5.63 -0.87
N ASP A 149 1.27 -5.90 0.42
CA ASP A 149 0.88 -7.15 1.08
C ASP A 149 -0.32 -6.86 2.00
N THR A 150 -1.51 -7.29 1.57
CA THR A 150 -2.75 -7.11 2.33
C THR A 150 -3.15 -8.34 3.13
N ASP A 151 -2.47 -9.48 2.94
CA ASP A 151 -2.80 -10.75 3.60
C ASP A 151 -1.79 -11.19 4.67
N GLY A 152 -0.69 -10.45 4.81
CA GLY A 152 0.29 -10.63 5.87
C GLY A 152 1.20 -11.83 5.68
N LYS A 153 1.35 -12.32 4.44
CA LYS A 153 2.17 -13.51 4.15
C LYS A 153 3.59 -13.20 3.71
N GLY A 154 4.02 -11.95 3.80
CA GLY A 154 5.39 -11.52 3.49
C GLY A 154 5.66 -11.44 1.99
N ALA A 155 4.62 -11.31 1.17
CA ALA A 155 4.76 -11.16 -0.27
C ALA A 155 3.63 -10.30 -0.83
N PRO A 156 3.90 -9.50 -1.88
CA PRO A 156 2.87 -8.67 -2.48
C PRO A 156 1.77 -9.52 -3.11
N ASN A 157 0.53 -9.18 -2.79
CA ASN A 157 -0.68 -9.80 -3.33
C ASN A 157 -1.58 -8.79 -4.05
N ALA A 158 -1.30 -7.49 -3.92
CA ALA A 158 -1.96 -6.42 -4.66
C ALA A 158 -0.93 -5.54 -5.37
N ARG A 159 -1.20 -5.21 -6.63
CA ARG A 159 -0.40 -4.29 -7.44
C ARG A 159 -1.26 -3.12 -7.88
N TYR A 160 -0.70 -1.93 -7.80
CA TYR A 160 -1.28 -0.71 -8.31
C TYR A 160 -0.36 -0.11 -9.35
N PHE A 161 -0.95 0.45 -10.41
CA PHE A 161 -0.23 1.02 -11.53
C PHE A 161 -0.87 2.33 -11.96
N ALA A 162 -0.04 3.34 -12.20
CA ALA A 162 -0.48 4.61 -12.72
C ALA A 162 0.55 5.18 -13.68
N THR A 163 0.09 5.79 -14.76
CA THR A 163 0.93 6.41 -15.78
C THR A 163 0.84 7.94 -15.70
N HIS A 164 1.76 8.62 -16.39
CA HIS A 164 1.76 10.09 -16.53
C HIS A 164 0.52 10.65 -17.25
N ASP A 165 -0.03 9.90 -18.21
CA ASP A 165 -1.10 10.33 -19.13
C ASP A 165 -2.52 10.04 -18.61
N SER A 166 -2.65 9.20 -17.57
CA SER A 166 -3.95 8.86 -16.97
C SER A 166 -4.01 9.25 -15.51
N ASN A 167 -5.17 9.72 -15.04
CA ASN A 167 -5.44 9.92 -13.61
C ASN A 167 -6.00 8.67 -12.93
N GLU A 168 -6.25 7.60 -13.68
CA GLU A 168 -6.72 6.33 -13.14
C GLU A 168 -5.57 5.56 -12.49
N ILE A 169 -5.89 4.87 -11.40
CA ILE A 169 -5.00 3.91 -10.75
C ILE A 169 -5.57 2.54 -11.05
N PHE A 170 -4.83 1.74 -11.80
CA PHE A 170 -5.19 0.37 -12.12
C PHE A 170 -4.78 -0.55 -10.98
N GLU A 171 -5.69 -1.41 -10.54
CA GLU A 171 -5.44 -2.40 -9.51
C GLU A 171 -5.45 -3.80 -10.13
N GLN A 172 -4.42 -4.59 -9.80
CA GLN A 172 -4.34 -6.00 -10.16
C GLN A 172 -4.15 -6.82 -8.89
N ASN A 173 -5.03 -7.79 -8.68
CA ASN A 173 -4.85 -8.80 -7.65
C ASN A 173 -3.89 -9.87 -8.18
N VAL A 174 -2.78 -10.06 -7.48
CA VAL A 174 -1.71 -11.01 -7.84
C VAL A 174 -1.87 -12.33 -7.07
N GLY A 175 -3.09 -12.59 -6.57
CA GLY A 175 -3.46 -13.68 -5.68
C GLY A 175 -2.58 -14.93 -5.81
N ARG A 176 -2.01 -15.33 -4.68
CA ARG A 176 -1.41 -16.66 -4.51
C ARG A 176 -2.47 -17.68 -4.11
#